data_AF-A0A661RJY4-F1
#
_entry.id   AF-A0A661RJY4-F1
#
_cell.length_a   1.000
_cell.length_b   1.000
_cell.length_c   1.000
_cell.angle_alpha   90.00
_cell.angle_beta   90.00
_cell.angle_gamma   90.00
#
_symmetry.space_group_name_H-M   'P 1'
#
loop_
_entity.id
_entity.type
_entity.pdbx_description
1 polymer ?
#
loop_
_entity_poly.entity_id
_entity_poly.type
_entity_poly.pdbx_seq_one_letter_code
_entity_poly.pdbx_strand_id
1 'polypeptide(L)'
;MSEISKEYGWDASMEIPLYDKIRRDMKSAMIKKDTAVRDTMRLIMGSFPSLTMSITLESGKKTTRVKTPEEIINEDILNIIRKFVKSEKTVLEIKKETTSDYLELLNLYLPRMATSQEIERWVRENVDLSQFKSPVQAMGNVMKHFGKLADGNQVKEVLKNMGSS
;
A
#
# COMPACT_ATOMS: atom_id res chain seq x y z
N MET A 1 -1.30 -17.64 -16.21
CA MET A 1 -0.44 -16.50 -15.84
C MET A 1 -0.93 -15.35 -16.68
N SER A 2 -1.72 -14.46 -16.08
CA SER A 2 -2.31 -13.33 -16.78
C SER A 2 -1.18 -12.41 -17.26
N GLU A 3 -1.14 -12.12 -18.56
CA GLU A 3 -0.29 -11.05 -19.08
C GLU A 3 -0.84 -9.73 -18.56
N ILE A 4 -0.55 -9.38 -17.30
CA ILE A 4 -0.84 -8.04 -16.79
C ILE A 4 0.10 -7.11 -17.55
N SER A 5 -0.43 -6.58 -18.64
CA SER A 5 0.20 -5.68 -19.60
C SER A 5 1.02 -4.60 -18.88
N LYS A 6 2.22 -4.31 -19.41
CA LYS A 6 3.09 -3.16 -19.05
C LYS A 6 2.39 -1.78 -19.16
N GLU A 7 1.12 -1.76 -19.51
CA GLU A 7 0.30 -0.58 -19.74
C GLU A 7 -0.34 -0.03 -18.45
N TYR A 8 -0.59 -0.89 -17.46
CA TYR A 8 -1.15 -0.51 -16.17
C TYR A 8 -0.07 -0.40 -15.09
N GLY A 9 -0.37 0.36 -14.04
CA GLY A 9 0.56 0.63 -12.94
C GLY A 9 0.98 2.09 -12.86
N TRP A 10 1.63 2.44 -11.75
CA TRP A 10 2.08 3.81 -11.48
C TRP A 10 3.36 3.78 -10.64
N ASP A 11 4.27 4.70 -10.95
CA ASP A 11 5.47 4.95 -10.16
C ASP A 11 5.62 6.46 -9.90
N ALA A 12 6.28 6.83 -8.81
CA ALA A 12 6.49 8.23 -8.43
C ALA A 12 7.36 9.01 -9.44
N SER A 13 8.14 8.33 -10.27
CA SER A 13 8.89 8.92 -11.39
C SER A 13 8.00 9.31 -12.58
N MET A 14 6.75 8.84 -12.63
CA MET A 14 5.82 9.27 -13.67
C MET A 14 5.38 10.72 -13.40
N GLU A 15 5.48 11.60 -14.39
CA GLU A 15 5.04 13.01 -14.32
C GLU A 15 3.50 13.17 -14.31
N ILE A 16 2.77 12.18 -13.77
CA ILE A 16 1.32 12.16 -13.66
C ILE A 16 0.90 11.84 -12.23
N PRO A 17 0.00 12.63 -11.61
CA PRO A 17 -0.57 12.30 -10.32
C PRO A 17 -1.29 10.94 -10.35
N LEU A 18 -1.17 10.18 -9.26
CA LEU A 18 -1.79 8.86 -9.15
C LEU A 18 -3.32 8.94 -9.33
N TYR A 19 -3.95 10.02 -8.86
CA TYR A 19 -5.37 10.30 -9.08
C TYR A 19 -5.75 10.25 -10.57
N ASP A 20 -4.98 10.94 -11.40
CA ASP A 20 -5.21 11.01 -12.85
C ASP A 20 -4.88 9.69 -13.53
N LYS A 21 -3.81 9.01 -13.09
CA LYS A 21 -3.43 7.71 -13.65
C LYS A 21 -4.53 6.66 -13.43
N ILE A 22 -5.07 6.53 -12.21
CA ILE A 22 -6.18 5.63 -11.89
C ILE A 22 -7.40 5.91 -12.80
N ARG A 23 -7.74 7.19 -13.02
CA ARG A 23 -8.86 7.58 -13.89
C ARG A 23 -8.60 7.26 -15.37
N ARG A 24 -7.37 7.50 -15.86
CA ARG A 24 -6.98 7.18 -17.23
C ARG A 24 -7.02 5.68 -17.47
N ASP A 25 -6.46 4.89 -16.55
CA ASP A 25 -6.42 3.43 -16.66
C ASP A 25 -7.80 2.80 -16.59
N MET A 26 -8.69 3.34 -15.74
CA MET A 26 -10.08 2.95 -15.71
C MET A 26 -10.77 3.15 -17.07
N LYS A 27 -10.56 4.31 -17.72
CA LYS A 27 -11.12 4.59 -19.05
C LYS A 27 -10.54 3.63 -20.11
N SER A 28 -9.22 3.43 -20.11
CA SER A 28 -8.56 2.50 -21.03
C SER A 28 -9.07 1.07 -20.84
N ALA A 29 -9.23 0.62 -19.59
CA ALA A 29 -9.79 -0.69 -19.26
C ALA A 29 -11.25 -0.84 -19.71
N MET A 30 -12.07 0.22 -19.60
CA MET A 30 -13.44 0.21 -20.14
C MET A 30 -13.47 0.03 -21.66
N ILE A 31 -12.60 0.72 -22.40
CA ILE A 31 -12.51 0.61 -23.87
C ILE A 31 -12.04 -0.79 -24.28
N LYS A 32 -11.02 -1.31 -23.59
CA LYS A 32 -10.44 -2.63 -23.85
C LYS A 32 -11.25 -3.79 -23.29
N LYS A 33 -12.32 -3.50 -22.54
CA LYS A 33 -13.14 -4.48 -21.82
C LYS A 33 -12.33 -5.32 -20.83
N ASP A 34 -11.26 -4.76 -20.27
CA ASP A 34 -10.53 -5.36 -19.15
C ASP A 34 -11.35 -5.15 -17.87
N THR A 35 -12.18 -6.15 -17.54
CA THR A 35 -13.10 -6.06 -16.41
C THR A 35 -12.38 -6.07 -15.07
N ALA A 36 -11.28 -6.83 -14.95
CA ALA A 36 -10.52 -6.93 -13.71
C ALA A 36 -9.88 -5.58 -13.35
N VAL A 37 -9.22 -4.94 -14.32
CA VAL A 37 -8.62 -3.62 -14.12
C VAL A 37 -9.69 -2.57 -13.88
N ARG A 38 -10.73 -2.53 -14.71
CA ARG A 38 -11.84 -1.59 -14.58
C ARG A 38 -12.48 -1.64 -13.19
N ASP A 39 -12.79 -2.83 -12.69
CA ASP A 39 -13.50 -3.00 -11.42
C ASP A 39 -12.58 -2.67 -10.24
N THR A 40 -11.29 -3.00 -10.33
CA THR A 40 -10.27 -2.59 -9.36
C THR A 40 -10.13 -1.06 -9.28
N MET A 41 -10.01 -0.38 -10.43
CA MET A 41 -9.90 1.09 -10.44
C MET A 41 -11.17 1.75 -9.89
N ARG A 42 -12.35 1.21 -10.21
CA ARG A 42 -13.63 1.70 -9.66
C ARG A 42 -13.71 1.51 -8.15
N LEU A 43 -13.21 0.40 -7.62
CA LEU A 43 -13.18 0.15 -6.19
C LEU A 43 -12.25 1.14 -5.46
N ILE A 44 -11.08 1.44 -6.04
CA ILE A 44 -10.17 2.47 -5.52
C ILE A 44 -10.87 3.83 -5.51
N MET A 45 -11.46 4.23 -6.64
CA MET A 45 -12.18 5.51 -6.75
C MET A 45 -13.39 5.59 -5.81
N GLY A 46 -14.10 4.48 -5.61
CA GLY A 46 -15.23 4.37 -4.69
C GLY A 46 -14.84 4.56 -3.23
N SER A 47 -13.54 4.50 -2.90
CA SER A 47 -13.02 4.76 -1.56
C SER A 47 -12.67 6.24 -1.31
N PHE A 48 -12.65 7.08 -2.35
CA PHE A 48 -12.33 8.51 -2.21
C PHE A 48 -13.25 9.29 -1.26
N PRO A 49 -14.55 9.00 -1.14
CA PRO A 49 -15.40 9.66 -0.13
C PRO A 49 -14.94 9.46 1.32
N SER A 50 -14.12 8.44 1.60
CA SER A 50 -13.52 8.23 2.92
C SER A 50 -12.33 9.15 3.22
N LEU A 51 -11.80 9.84 2.20
CA LEU A 51 -10.71 10.78 2.34
C LEU A 51 -11.27 12.12 2.83
N THR A 52 -11.08 12.40 4.12
CA THR A 52 -11.57 13.62 4.75
C THR A 52 -10.41 14.50 5.22
N MET A 53 -10.71 15.77 5.42
CA MET A 53 -9.82 16.73 6.05
C MET A 53 -10.55 17.53 7.12
N SER A 54 -9.80 17.90 8.16
CA SER A 54 -10.30 18.72 9.26
C SER A 54 -10.43 20.17 8.82
N ILE A 55 -11.57 20.78 9.14
CA ILE A 55 -11.83 22.19 8.91
C ILE A 55 -12.31 22.84 10.21
N THR A 56 -12.07 24.15 10.34
CA THR A 56 -12.58 24.97 11.45
C THR A 56 -13.66 25.87 10.88
N LEU A 57 -14.87 25.79 11.42
CA LEU A 57 -15.98 26.67 11.03
C LEU A 57 -15.76 28.09 11.60
N GLU A 58 -16.47 29.08 11.06
CA GLU A 58 -16.44 30.46 11.56
C GLU A 58 -16.80 30.55 13.06
N SER A 59 -17.61 29.61 13.57
CA SER A 59 -17.95 29.47 14.98
C SER A 59 -16.82 28.88 15.86
N GLY A 60 -15.64 28.61 15.29
CA GLY A 60 -14.50 27.99 15.98
C GLY A 60 -14.62 26.48 16.17
N LYS A 61 -15.75 25.86 15.79
CA LYS A 61 -15.97 24.41 15.90
C LYS A 61 -15.16 23.65 14.83
N LYS A 62 -14.36 22.68 15.27
CA LYS A 62 -13.68 21.73 14.37
C LYS A 62 -14.68 20.70 13.84
N THR A 63 -14.69 20.48 12.54
CA THR A 63 -15.45 19.43 11.87
C THR A 63 -14.62 18.81 10.74
N THR A 64 -15.18 17.86 10.00
CA THR A 64 -14.51 17.25 8.85
C THR A 64 -15.36 17.40 7.59
N ARG A 65 -14.69 17.46 6.45
CA ARG A 65 -15.32 17.37 5.12
C ARG A 65 -14.52 16.44 4.22
N VAL A 66 -15.15 15.94 3.16
CA VAL A 66 -14.49 15.16 2.12
C VAL A 66 -13.50 16.05 1.36
N LYS A 67 -12.34 15.48 0.99
CA LYS A 67 -11.34 16.14 0.14
C LYS A 67 -11.88 16.31 -1.29
N THR A 68 -11.60 17.43 -1.92
CA THR A 68 -11.86 17.60 -3.36
C THR A 68 -10.81 16.85 -4.17
N PRO A 69 -11.03 16.59 -5.48
CA PRO A 69 -10.03 15.96 -6.34
C PRO A 69 -8.65 16.61 -6.29
N GLU A 70 -8.59 17.93 -6.18
CA GLU A 70 -7.36 18.73 -6.14
C GLU A 70 -6.61 18.60 -4.82
N GLU A 71 -7.30 18.20 -3.74
CA GLU A 71 -6.75 18.02 -2.40
C GLU A 71 -6.31 16.57 -2.13
N ILE A 72 -6.67 15.64 -3.02
CA ILE A 72 -6.26 14.24 -2.93
C ILE A 72 -4.82 14.13 -3.43
N ILE A 73 -3.91 13.83 -2.51
CA ILE A 73 -2.49 13.61 -2.85
C ILE A 73 -2.22 12.13 -3.11
N ASN A 74 -1.12 11.84 -3.81
CA ASN A 74 -0.72 10.46 -4.13
C ASN A 74 -0.72 9.56 -2.88
N GLU A 75 -0.23 10.07 -1.76
CA GLU A 75 -0.15 9.31 -0.52
C GLU A 75 -1.52 8.91 0.04
N ASP A 76 -2.58 9.71 -0.16
CA ASP A 76 -3.94 9.32 0.24
C ASP A 76 -4.39 8.06 -0.52
N ILE A 77 -4.14 8.02 -1.83
CA ILE A 77 -4.52 6.91 -2.71
C ILE A 77 -3.64 5.69 -2.42
N LEU A 78 -2.33 5.88 -2.22
CA LEU A 78 -1.43 4.79 -1.81
C LEU A 78 -1.89 4.16 -0.50
N ASN A 79 -2.40 4.94 0.46
CA ASN A 79 -2.97 4.38 1.70
C ASN A 79 -4.24 3.55 1.46
N ILE A 80 -5.09 3.94 0.51
CA ILE A 80 -6.25 3.13 0.10
C ILE A 80 -5.77 1.80 -0.50
N ILE A 81 -4.84 1.85 -1.46
CA ILE A 81 -4.31 0.66 -2.13
C ILE A 81 -3.63 -0.28 -1.13
N ARG A 82 -2.82 0.24 -0.19
CA ARG A 82 -2.22 -0.57 0.88
C ARG A 82 -3.27 -1.25 1.77
N LYS A 83 -4.39 -0.60 2.08
CA LYS A 83 -5.50 -1.23 2.83
C LYS A 83 -6.12 -2.40 2.06
N PHE A 84 -6.30 -2.25 0.74
CA PHE A 84 -6.79 -3.32 -0.12
C PHE A 84 -5.80 -4.48 -0.22
N VAL A 85 -4.51 -4.20 -0.40
CA VAL A 85 -3.46 -5.23 -0.38
C VAL A 85 -3.48 -6.01 0.93
N LYS A 86 -3.60 -5.32 2.07
CA LYS A 86 -3.70 -5.97 3.38
C LYS A 86 -4.94 -6.86 3.48
N SER A 87 -6.10 -6.36 3.05
CA SER A 87 -7.36 -7.11 3.06
C SER A 87 -7.27 -8.36 2.19
N GLU A 88 -6.71 -8.23 0.98
CA GLU A 88 -6.57 -9.34 0.05
C GLU A 88 -5.61 -10.40 0.57
N LYS A 89 -4.47 -10.01 1.17
CA LYS A 89 -3.55 -10.96 1.82
C LYS A 89 -4.23 -11.77 2.92
N THR A 90 -5.10 -11.15 3.73
CA THR A 90 -5.88 -11.89 4.74
C THR A 90 -6.84 -12.88 4.10
N VAL A 91 -7.49 -12.54 2.98
CA VAL A 91 -8.36 -13.46 2.24
C VAL A 91 -7.56 -14.63 1.67
N LEU A 92 -6.39 -14.35 1.07
CA LEU A 92 -5.51 -15.36 0.51
C LEU A 92 -4.97 -16.33 1.57
N GLU A 93 -4.63 -15.83 2.77
CA GLU A 93 -4.24 -16.66 3.90
C GLU A 93 -5.35 -17.66 4.29
N ILE A 94 -6.60 -17.21 4.36
CA ILE A 94 -7.77 -18.07 4.63
C ILE A 94 -7.94 -19.12 3.54
N LYS A 95 -7.72 -18.73 2.27
CA LYS A 95 -7.79 -19.62 1.11
C LYS A 95 -6.57 -20.53 0.95
N LYS A 96 -5.50 -20.31 1.72
CA LYS A 96 -4.18 -20.94 1.55
C LYS A 96 -3.59 -20.71 0.16
N GLU A 97 -3.85 -19.53 -0.41
CA GLU A 97 -3.29 -19.06 -1.67
C GLU A 97 -2.18 -18.04 -1.38
N THR A 98 -1.24 -17.88 -2.31
CA THR A 98 -0.09 -16.96 -2.15
C THR A 98 -0.24 -15.67 -2.93
N THR A 99 -1.02 -15.67 -4.00
CA THR A 99 -1.22 -14.53 -4.89
C THR A 99 -2.60 -14.59 -5.55
N SER A 100 -3.04 -13.44 -6.08
CA SER A 100 -4.21 -13.31 -6.95
C SER A 100 -3.94 -12.25 -8.00
N ASP A 101 -4.61 -12.32 -9.14
CA ASP A 101 -4.54 -11.27 -10.18
C ASP A 101 -4.87 -9.88 -9.60
N TYR A 102 -5.80 -9.83 -8.63
CA TYR A 102 -6.15 -8.59 -7.92
C TYR A 102 -4.98 -8.06 -7.07
N LEU A 103 -4.31 -8.93 -6.29
CA LEU A 103 -3.15 -8.54 -5.51
C LEU A 103 -2.00 -8.04 -6.41
N GLU A 104 -1.72 -8.76 -7.50
CA GLU A 104 -0.69 -8.39 -8.46
C GLU A 104 -0.98 -7.03 -9.09
N LEU A 105 -2.23 -6.82 -9.52
CA LEU A 105 -2.66 -5.54 -10.08
C LEU A 105 -2.51 -4.38 -9.07
N LEU A 106 -2.90 -4.55 -7.80
CA LEU A 106 -2.74 -3.50 -6.79
C LEU A 106 -1.25 -3.15 -6.57
N ASN A 107 -0.37 -4.15 -6.57
CA ASN A 107 1.06 -3.94 -6.38
C ASN A 107 1.72 -3.14 -7.51
N LEU A 108 1.15 -3.15 -8.73
CA LEU A 108 1.64 -2.31 -9.84
C LEU A 108 1.47 -0.80 -9.60
N TYR A 109 0.64 -0.40 -8.63
CA TYR A 109 0.41 1.00 -8.25
C TYR A 109 1.05 1.37 -6.92
N LEU A 110 1.82 0.46 -6.31
CA LEU A 110 2.58 0.74 -5.10
C LEU A 110 4.08 0.84 -5.43
N PRO A 111 4.81 1.72 -4.73
CA PRO A 111 6.27 1.66 -4.75
C PRO A 111 6.76 0.27 -4.33
N ARG A 112 7.94 -0.12 -4.81
CA ARG A 112 8.57 -1.39 -4.46
C ARG A 112 8.62 -1.55 -2.94
N MET A 113 7.94 -2.59 -2.45
CA MET A 113 7.98 -2.99 -1.05
C MET A 113 9.29 -3.70 -0.75
N ALA A 114 9.79 -3.50 0.46
CA ALA A 114 10.94 -4.21 1.00
C ALA A 114 10.62 -5.70 1.17
N THR A 115 11.51 -6.53 0.67
CA THR A 115 11.47 -7.99 0.84
C THR A 115 11.94 -8.38 2.23
N SER A 116 11.60 -9.60 2.66
CA SER A 116 12.03 -10.12 3.97
C SER A 116 13.56 -10.15 4.09
N GLN A 117 14.26 -10.42 3.00
CA GLN A 117 15.72 -10.47 2.93
C GLN A 117 16.34 -9.06 3.06
N GLU A 118 15.75 -8.04 2.42
CA GLU A 118 16.20 -6.65 2.56
C GLU A 118 15.98 -6.14 3.99
N ILE A 119 14.84 -6.49 4.60
CA ILE A 119 14.55 -6.16 6.00
C ILE A 119 15.57 -6.83 6.93
N GLU A 120 15.77 -8.13 6.79
CA GLU A 120 16.71 -8.91 7.62
C GLU A 120 18.14 -8.37 7.53
N ARG A 121 18.61 -8.09 6.30
CA ARG A 121 19.93 -7.52 6.06
C ARG A 121 20.08 -6.18 6.74
N TRP A 122 19.11 -5.28 6.55
CA TRP A 122 19.15 -3.96 7.16
C TRP A 122 19.18 -4.05 8.69
N VAL A 123 18.37 -4.95 9.29
CA VAL A 123 18.36 -5.17 10.75
C VAL A 123 19.74 -5.59 11.25
N ARG A 124 20.38 -6.58 10.60
CA ARG A 124 21.72 -7.05 11.01
C ARG A 124 22.79 -5.97 10.94
N GLU A 125 22.69 -5.07 9.98
CA GLU A 125 23.68 -4.01 9.75
C GLU A 125 23.44 -2.76 10.63
N ASN A 126 22.19 -2.48 11.02
CA ASN A 126 21.81 -1.19 11.59
C ASN A 126 21.18 -1.28 12.99
N VAL A 127 20.88 -2.48 13.50
CA VAL A 127 20.22 -2.66 14.80
C VAL A 127 20.98 -3.65 15.65
N ASP A 128 21.45 -3.19 16.81
CA ASP A 128 21.97 -4.07 17.86
C ASP A 128 20.83 -4.77 18.59
N LEU A 129 20.51 -5.99 18.17
CA LEU A 129 19.42 -6.79 18.75
C LEU A 129 19.69 -7.20 20.20
N SER A 130 20.93 -7.16 20.68
CA SER A 130 21.28 -7.52 22.06
C SER A 130 20.71 -6.55 23.11
N GLN A 131 20.38 -5.33 22.68
CA GLN A 131 19.77 -4.31 23.55
C GLN A 131 18.29 -4.58 23.84
N PHE A 132 17.69 -5.55 23.14
CA PHE A 132 16.28 -5.89 23.27
C PHE A 132 16.09 -7.23 23.97
N LYS A 133 15.03 -7.33 24.77
CA LYS A 133 14.62 -8.61 25.39
C LYS A 133 14.11 -9.61 24.35
N SER A 134 13.67 -9.12 23.20
CA SER A 134 13.24 -9.92 22.06
C SER A 134 13.47 -9.11 20.78
N PRO A 135 13.94 -9.72 19.68
CA PRO A 135 14.13 -9.01 18.42
C PRO A 135 12.89 -8.31 17.87
N VAL A 136 11.68 -8.78 18.22
CA VAL A 136 10.42 -8.12 17.82
C VAL A 136 10.31 -6.70 18.39
N GLN A 137 11.02 -6.37 19.47
CA GLN A 137 11.05 -5.01 20.02
C GLN A 137 11.78 -4.01 19.11
N ALA A 138 12.60 -4.49 18.17
CA ALA A 138 13.24 -3.64 17.15
C ALA A 138 12.27 -3.18 16.04
N MET A 139 10.99 -3.59 16.09
CA MET A 139 9.96 -3.19 15.12
C MET A 139 9.96 -1.69 14.85
N GLY A 140 10.05 -0.86 15.89
CA GLY A 140 10.05 0.60 15.74
C GLY A 140 11.23 1.11 14.90
N ASN A 141 12.42 0.53 15.07
CA ASN A 141 13.63 0.89 14.33
C ASN A 141 13.47 0.56 12.84
N VAL A 142 12.98 -0.64 12.54
CA VAL A 142 12.75 -1.11 11.17
C VAL A 142 11.68 -0.27 10.47
N MET A 143 10.54 -0.08 11.14
CA MET A 143 9.44 0.73 10.59
C MET A 143 9.83 2.20 10.44
N LYS A 144 10.77 2.73 11.24
CA LYS A 144 11.30 4.08 11.06
C LYS A 144 12.11 4.22 9.77
N HIS A 145 12.85 3.18 9.40
CA HIS A 145 13.64 3.18 8.16
C HIS A 145 12.78 2.93 6.91
N PHE A 146 12.02 1.83 6.90
CA PHE A 146 11.23 1.45 5.73
C PHE A 146 9.89 2.19 5.64
N GLY A 147 9.37 2.71 6.76
CA GLY A 147 8.12 3.45 6.77
C GLY A 147 6.97 2.65 6.16
N LYS A 148 6.43 3.18 5.07
CA LYS A 148 5.30 2.59 4.33
C LYS A 148 5.73 1.65 3.20
N LEU A 149 7.04 1.41 3.06
CA LEU A 149 7.63 0.48 2.11
C LEU A 149 7.84 -0.91 2.71
N ALA A 150 7.45 -1.14 3.96
CA ALA A 150 7.45 -2.47 4.55
C ALA A 150 6.07 -2.81 5.15
N ASP A 151 5.70 -4.08 5.07
CA ASP A 151 4.51 -4.60 5.75
C ASP A 151 4.85 -4.95 7.21
N GLY A 152 4.07 -4.44 8.16
CA GLY A 152 4.34 -4.66 9.57
C GLY A 152 4.27 -6.12 10.01
N ASN A 153 3.40 -6.94 9.41
CA ASN A 153 3.35 -8.37 9.71
C ASN A 153 4.60 -9.07 9.17
N GLN A 154 5.02 -8.71 7.96
CA GLN A 154 6.27 -9.21 7.38
C GLN A 154 7.49 -8.85 8.25
N VAL A 155 7.61 -7.60 8.71
CA VAL A 155 8.69 -7.18 9.61
C VAL A 155 8.65 -7.97 10.91
N LYS A 156 7.46 -8.16 11.49
CA LYS A 156 7.28 -8.97 12.71
C LYS A 156 7.80 -10.39 12.52
N GLU A 157 7.43 -11.05 11.43
CA GLU A 157 7.85 -12.42 11.14
C GLU A 157 9.36 -12.52 10.93
N VAL A 158 9.96 -11.58 10.20
CA VAL A 158 11.43 -11.51 10.05
C VAL A 158 12.10 -11.41 11.41
N LEU A 159 11.71 -10.44 12.25
CA LEU A 159 12.29 -10.26 13.58
C LEU A 159 12.09 -11.49 14.48
N LYS A 160 10.91 -12.13 14.43
CA LYS A 160 10.63 -13.35 15.20
C LYS A 160 11.56 -14.50 14.78
N ASN A 161 11.77 -14.69 13.48
CA ASN A 161 12.66 -15.71 12.94
C ASN A 161 14.13 -15.46 13.33
N MET A 162 14.55 -14.20 13.39
CA MET A 162 15.89 -13.82 13.85
C MET A 162 16.15 -14.12 15.33
N GLY A 163 15.11 -14.14 16.18
CA GLY A 163 15.22 -14.45 17.61
C GLY A 163 14.97 -15.92 17.96
N SER A 164 14.61 -16.73 16.98
CA SER A 164 14.34 -18.17 17.15
C SER A 164 15.50 -19.04 16.66
N SER A 165 16.68 -18.43 16.46
CA SER A 165 17.95 -19.08 16.08
C SER A 165 18.92 -19.09 17.26
#